data_AF-A0A1Y2I1D9-F1
#
_entry.id   AF-A0A1Y2I1D9-F1
#
_cell.length_a   1.000
_cell.length_b   1.000
_cell.length_c   1.000
_cell.angle_alpha   90.00
_cell.angle_beta   90.00
_cell.angle_gamma   90.00
#
_symmetry.space_group_name_H-M   'P 1'
#
loop_
_entity.id
_entity.type
_entity.pdbx_description
1 polymer ?
#
loop_
_entity_poly.entity_id
_entity_poly.type
_entity_poly.pdbx_seq_one_letter_code
_entity_poly.pdbx_strand_id
1 'polypeptide(L)'
;MGHVAVDQILEEVRNGLVVWDAHLRKRIFVFSSLLLLKADNPMHAACCGGQAGNGAVNLCRVCYATSETANRIAALRTIEQTLATRPAAVDSPFFSFPPAEFDPHRSMPLETLHTVLLGTVKYAANLVLGILRDPEFAFLWQYLLAHNWAAYSRPIPKNPRYFRSHLGRELRYVAQGLPFMMVMIEERFPDRVWTVETWMVVAHICFIAKLLYRDSVPADTDNVLTFTVRGLMNLIVASQDEAIAALAVKPKFHLLLHADTFQTLFGPLKHSCATEREESRIGHTKSNIANSNRHATSCDMGKRYAEIVLIRHLTLGGYDPQHPELGRILGEECFAEIQFNTHLRHLLDLPPIADTAKEHGTPSKAIRSPRSRRPIKHRIQDLNGYLRTALQNVRIVLTKY
;
A
#
# COMPACT_ATOMS: atom_id res chain seq x y z
N MET A 1 3.46 22.33 -1.46
CA MET A 1 3.97 21.54 -2.61
C MET A 1 3.02 20.42 -3.04
N GLY A 2 2.50 19.57 -2.15
CA GLY A 2 1.64 18.43 -2.55
C GLY A 2 0.29 18.81 -3.18
N HIS A 3 -0.39 19.82 -2.65
CA HIS A 3 -1.77 20.19 -3.05
C HIS A 3 -1.87 20.64 -4.52
N VAL A 4 -0.98 21.54 -4.96
CA VAL A 4 -0.97 22.09 -6.32
C VAL A 4 -0.71 21.01 -7.39
N ALA A 5 0.19 20.06 -7.10
CA ALA A 5 0.49 18.98 -8.04
C ALA A 5 -0.69 18.01 -8.18
N VAL A 6 -1.44 17.76 -7.09
CA VAL A 6 -2.63 16.93 -7.12
C VAL A 6 -3.73 17.61 -7.94
N ASP A 7 -3.99 18.89 -7.70
CA ASP A 7 -5.02 19.66 -8.43
C ASP A 7 -4.73 19.68 -9.95
N GLN A 8 -3.47 19.95 -10.34
CA GLN A 8 -3.07 19.96 -11.75
C GLN A 8 -3.18 18.58 -12.41
N ILE A 9 -2.73 17.51 -11.73
CA ILE A 9 -2.85 16.13 -12.24
C ILE A 9 -4.34 15.78 -12.43
N LEU A 10 -5.21 16.18 -11.50
CA LEU A 10 -6.63 15.88 -11.58
C LEU A 10 -7.32 16.60 -12.73
N GLU A 11 -6.98 17.87 -12.96
CA GLU A 11 -7.50 18.64 -14.07
C GLU A 11 -7.05 18.08 -15.43
N GLU A 12 -5.76 17.77 -15.57
CA GLU A 12 -5.20 17.16 -16.79
C GLU A 12 -5.80 15.78 -17.08
N VAL A 13 -5.94 14.94 -16.06
CA VAL A 13 -6.48 13.58 -16.20
C VAL A 13 -7.99 13.59 -16.49
N ARG A 14 -8.74 14.54 -15.91
CA ARG A 14 -10.18 14.70 -16.14
C ARG A 14 -10.48 15.23 -17.54
N ASN A 15 -9.70 16.19 -18.02
CA ASN A 15 -9.87 16.76 -19.36
C ASN A 15 -9.36 15.82 -20.46
N GLY A 16 -8.59 14.80 -20.08
CA GLY A 16 -8.06 13.78 -20.97
C GLY A 16 -6.80 14.22 -21.70
N LEU A 17 -5.92 13.26 -21.93
CA LEU A 17 -4.59 13.44 -22.48
C LEU A 17 -4.45 12.65 -23.78
N VAL A 18 -3.91 13.29 -24.81
CA VAL A 18 -3.51 12.59 -26.04
C VAL A 18 -2.13 11.99 -25.82
N VAL A 19 -2.03 10.67 -25.84
CA VAL A 19 -0.77 9.93 -25.67
C VAL A 19 -0.50 9.03 -26.87
N TRP A 20 0.77 8.71 -27.13
CA TRP A 20 1.17 7.73 -28.13
C TRP A 20 1.16 6.35 -27.50
N ASP A 21 0.44 5.42 -28.12
CA ASP A 21 0.46 4.02 -27.73
C ASP A 21 1.53 3.28 -28.56
N ALA A 22 2.54 2.75 -27.88
CA ALA A 22 3.65 2.04 -28.53
C ALA A 22 3.23 0.72 -29.19
N HIS A 23 2.20 0.06 -28.66
CA HIS A 23 1.70 -1.21 -29.15
C HIS A 23 0.83 -1.01 -30.41
N LEU A 24 -0.14 -0.09 -30.32
CA LEU A 24 -1.06 0.26 -31.40
C LEU A 24 -0.44 1.20 -32.43
N ARG A 25 0.75 1.78 -32.13
CA ARG A 25 1.49 2.72 -32.98
C ARG A 25 0.62 3.87 -33.48
N LYS A 26 -0.22 4.42 -32.61
CA LYS A 26 -1.12 5.54 -32.91
C LYS A 26 -1.33 6.41 -31.68
N ARG A 27 -1.80 7.65 -31.91
CA ARG A 27 -2.27 8.51 -30.82
C ARG A 27 -3.60 7.99 -30.30
N ILE A 28 -3.71 7.87 -28.99
CA ILE A 28 -4.93 7.51 -28.26
C ILE A 28 -5.28 8.64 -27.30
N PHE A 29 -6.57 8.77 -27.01
CA PHE A 29 -7.07 9.71 -26.00
C PHE A 29 -7.32 8.94 -24.71
N VAL A 30 -6.64 9.33 -23.64
CA VAL A 30 -6.71 8.70 -22.33
C VAL A 30 -7.33 9.68 -21.35
N PHE A 31 -8.42 9.28 -20.71
CA PHE A 31 -9.01 9.98 -19.59
C PHE A 31 -9.05 9.03 -18.40
N SER A 32 -8.99 9.57 -17.20
CA SER A 32 -9.15 8.77 -15.98
C SER A 32 -9.87 9.59 -14.92
N SER A 33 -10.34 8.92 -13.88
CA SER A 33 -10.98 9.54 -12.72
C SER A 33 -10.20 9.17 -11.46
N LEU A 34 -10.19 10.06 -10.48
CA LEU A 34 -9.64 9.74 -9.16
C LEU A 34 -10.54 8.71 -8.46
N LEU A 35 -10.16 7.44 -8.54
CA LEU A 35 -10.90 6.36 -7.90
C LEU A 35 -10.63 6.29 -6.40
N LEU A 36 -9.35 6.34 -6.00
CA LEU A 36 -8.93 6.26 -4.61
C LEU A 36 -7.64 7.04 -4.35
N LEU A 37 -7.47 7.51 -3.11
CA LEU A 37 -6.19 8.03 -2.61
C LEU A 37 -5.61 7.08 -1.58
N LYS A 38 -4.43 6.55 -1.90
CA LYS A 38 -3.67 5.64 -1.06
C LYS A 38 -2.73 6.42 -0.15
N ALA A 39 -2.74 6.10 1.14
CA ALA A 39 -1.86 6.71 2.14
C ALA A 39 -1.90 5.93 3.45
N ASP A 40 -1.05 6.31 4.40
CA ASP A 40 -1.10 5.77 5.75
C ASP A 40 -2.24 6.39 6.59
N ASN A 41 -2.49 5.82 7.77
CA ASN A 41 -3.59 6.26 8.62
C ASN A 41 -3.47 7.74 9.07
N PRO A 42 -2.28 8.27 9.44
CA PRO A 42 -2.11 9.70 9.72
C PRO A 42 -2.47 10.61 8.55
N MET A 43 -2.03 10.28 7.32
CA MET A 43 -2.38 11.08 6.14
C MET A 43 -3.87 10.97 5.84
N HIS A 44 -4.46 9.77 5.94
CA HIS A 44 -5.91 9.60 5.80
C HIS A 44 -6.72 10.45 6.79
N ALA A 45 -6.26 10.53 8.03
CA ALA A 45 -6.84 11.40 9.05
C ALA A 45 -6.74 12.88 8.66
N ALA A 46 -5.58 13.33 8.17
CA ALA A 46 -5.38 14.71 7.71
C ALA A 46 -6.31 15.08 6.54
N CYS A 47 -6.50 14.18 5.57
CA CYS A 47 -7.48 14.36 4.48
C CYS A 47 -8.93 14.38 4.95
N CYS A 48 -9.23 13.82 6.13
CA CYS A 48 -10.54 13.87 6.77
C CYS A 48 -10.66 15.04 7.77
N GLY A 49 -9.89 16.13 7.56
CA GLY A 49 -9.89 17.33 8.40
C GLY A 49 -9.22 17.17 9.77
N GLY A 50 -8.42 16.12 9.98
CA GLY A 50 -7.68 15.89 11.22
C GLY A 50 -8.55 15.56 12.44
N GLN A 51 -9.86 15.37 12.24
CA GLN A 51 -10.82 15.16 13.33
C GLN A 51 -10.87 13.71 13.84
N ALA A 52 -10.10 12.79 13.24
CA ALA A 52 -10.09 11.38 13.59
C ALA A 52 -8.67 10.81 13.68
N GLY A 53 -8.39 9.97 14.69
CA GLY A 53 -7.07 9.36 14.87
C GLY A 53 -6.61 9.29 16.33
N ASN A 54 -5.34 8.96 16.55
CA ASN A 54 -4.76 8.90 17.91
C ASN A 54 -4.78 10.29 18.57
N GLY A 55 -5.52 10.43 19.67
CA GLY A 55 -5.63 11.69 20.42
C GLY A 55 -6.65 12.68 19.85
N ALA A 56 -7.40 12.31 18.82
CA ALA A 56 -8.50 13.10 18.28
C ALA A 56 -9.82 12.81 19.00
N VAL A 57 -10.80 13.71 18.85
CA VAL A 57 -12.17 13.53 19.40
C VAL A 57 -12.83 12.28 18.84
N ASN A 58 -12.60 11.99 17.55
CA ASN A 58 -13.13 10.79 16.90
C ASN A 58 -12.05 9.71 16.78
N LEU A 59 -12.43 8.50 17.17
CA LEU A 59 -11.65 7.29 17.01
C LEU A 59 -11.57 6.85 15.53
N CYS A 60 -12.65 6.99 14.77
CA CYS A 60 -12.74 6.51 13.39
C CYS A 60 -13.04 7.62 12.38
N ARG A 61 -12.25 7.66 11.30
CA ARG A 61 -12.42 8.64 10.20
C ARG A 61 -13.58 8.34 9.25
N VAL A 62 -14.17 7.14 9.29
CA VAL A 62 -15.20 6.72 8.34
C VAL A 62 -16.60 6.99 8.89
N CYS A 63 -16.81 6.70 10.18
CA CYS A 63 -18.10 6.77 10.86
C CYS A 63 -18.11 7.70 12.08
N TYR A 64 -17.00 8.37 12.39
CA TYR A 64 -16.91 9.32 13.52
C TYR A 64 -17.29 8.69 14.88
N ALA A 65 -17.02 7.39 15.04
CA ALA A 65 -17.06 6.77 16.35
C ALA A 65 -16.10 7.48 17.30
N THR A 66 -16.51 7.69 18.54
CA THR A 66 -15.68 8.19 19.66
C THR A 66 -15.24 7.02 20.53
N SER A 67 -14.31 7.22 21.46
CA SER A 67 -13.92 6.17 22.41
C SER A 67 -15.10 5.64 23.24
N GLU A 68 -16.09 6.50 23.55
CA GLU A 68 -17.30 6.13 24.30
C GLU A 68 -18.27 5.27 23.48
N THR A 69 -18.34 5.53 22.18
CA THR A 69 -19.29 4.87 21.28
C THR A 69 -18.65 3.67 20.55
N ALA A 70 -17.32 3.56 20.51
CA ALA A 70 -16.59 2.48 19.86
C ALA A 70 -17.04 1.08 20.33
N ASN A 71 -17.32 0.94 21.62
CA ASN A 71 -17.81 -0.30 22.22
C ASN A 71 -19.27 -0.62 21.86
N ARG A 72 -20.06 0.39 21.45
CA ARG A 72 -21.48 0.26 21.05
C ARG A 72 -21.68 0.09 19.54
N ILE A 73 -20.63 0.26 18.74
CA ILE A 73 -20.66 0.29 17.26
C ILE A 73 -20.25 -1.06 16.64
N ALA A 74 -20.28 -2.15 17.41
CA ALA A 74 -20.15 -3.51 16.84
C ALA A 74 -21.36 -3.89 15.95
N ALA A 75 -22.52 -3.25 16.16
CA ALA A 75 -23.62 -3.25 15.21
C ALA A 75 -23.32 -2.21 14.12
N LEU A 76 -23.16 -2.63 12.86
CA LEU A 76 -22.90 -1.73 11.75
C LEU A 76 -23.85 -0.54 11.82
N ARG A 77 -23.29 0.67 11.83
CA ARG A 77 -24.01 1.78 11.24
C ARG A 77 -24.23 1.42 9.78
N THR A 78 -25.47 1.45 9.29
CA THR A 78 -25.74 1.37 7.86
C THR A 78 -24.96 2.49 7.12
N ILE A 79 -24.87 2.43 5.80
CA ILE A 79 -24.23 3.51 5.03
C ILE A 79 -24.90 4.84 5.39
N GLU A 80 -26.23 4.86 5.53
CA GLU A 80 -27.01 6.04 5.92
C GLU A 80 -26.66 6.53 7.33
N GLN A 81 -26.57 5.62 8.31
CA GLN A 81 -26.18 5.99 9.68
C GLN A 81 -24.73 6.49 9.75
N THR A 82 -23.85 5.95 8.90
CA THR A 82 -22.46 6.40 8.77
C THR A 82 -22.43 7.82 8.19
N LEU A 83 -23.20 8.08 7.14
CA LEU A 83 -23.33 9.40 6.51
C LEU A 83 -23.93 10.43 7.48
N ALA A 84 -24.94 10.05 8.27
CA ALA A 84 -25.60 10.93 9.23
C ALA A 84 -24.67 11.44 10.34
N THR A 85 -23.59 10.71 10.64
CA THR A 85 -22.63 11.09 11.69
C THR A 85 -21.38 11.78 11.18
N ARG A 86 -21.23 11.90 9.85
CA ARG A 86 -20.12 12.65 9.26
C ARG A 86 -20.44 14.15 9.36
N PRO A 87 -19.45 14.99 9.69
CA PRO A 87 -19.60 16.42 9.46
C PRO A 87 -19.84 16.66 7.97
N ALA A 88 -20.53 17.75 7.62
CA ALA A 88 -20.52 18.24 6.24
C ALA A 88 -19.07 18.32 5.77
N ALA A 89 -18.79 17.95 4.51
CA ALA A 89 -17.48 17.62 3.93
C ALA A 89 -16.42 18.75 3.91
N VAL A 90 -16.48 19.66 4.87
CA VAL A 90 -15.73 20.89 4.97
C VAL A 90 -14.51 20.65 5.85
N ASP A 91 -13.38 21.19 5.40
CA ASP A 91 -12.16 21.44 6.17
C ASP A 91 -11.08 20.35 6.21
N SER A 92 -10.69 19.81 5.05
CA SER A 92 -9.28 19.44 4.90
C SER A 92 -8.58 20.45 4.00
N PRO A 93 -7.56 21.20 4.49
CA PRO A 93 -6.72 22.04 3.65
C PRO A 93 -5.84 21.20 2.69
N PHE A 94 -5.99 19.86 2.71
CA PHE A 94 -5.26 18.96 1.84
C PHE A 94 -5.73 19.03 0.38
N PHE A 95 -6.97 19.37 0.11
CA PHE A 95 -7.44 19.55 -1.26
C PHE A 95 -7.88 21.00 -1.44
N SER A 96 -7.25 21.72 -2.37
CA SER A 96 -7.72 23.06 -2.74
C SER A 96 -9.02 22.93 -3.55
N PHE A 97 -9.11 21.90 -4.40
CA PHE A 97 -10.30 21.58 -5.20
C PHE A 97 -10.50 20.05 -5.30
N PRO A 98 -11.10 19.40 -4.28
CA PRO A 98 -11.40 17.97 -4.41
C PRO A 98 -12.39 17.75 -5.58
N PRO A 99 -12.20 16.72 -6.41
CA PRO A 99 -13.19 16.36 -7.44
C PRO A 99 -14.56 16.17 -6.80
N ALA A 100 -15.63 16.56 -7.49
CA ALA A 100 -17.00 16.45 -6.98
C ALA A 100 -17.36 15.02 -6.56
N GLU A 101 -16.72 14.02 -7.17
CA GLU A 101 -16.92 12.60 -6.91
C GLU A 101 -16.01 12.04 -5.78
N PHE A 102 -15.06 12.82 -5.27
CA PHE A 102 -14.11 12.39 -4.25
C PHE A 102 -14.63 12.70 -2.85
N ASP A 103 -14.91 11.65 -2.08
CA ASP A 103 -15.25 11.73 -0.65
C ASP A 103 -14.08 11.17 0.16
N PRO A 104 -13.31 11.95 0.94
CA PRO A 104 -12.17 11.44 1.70
C PRO A 104 -12.54 10.33 2.71
N HIS A 105 -13.81 10.24 3.12
CA HIS A 105 -14.29 9.19 4.01
C HIS A 105 -14.65 7.88 3.29
N ARG A 106 -14.82 7.90 1.96
CA ARG A 106 -15.15 6.71 1.13
C ARG A 106 -14.06 6.36 0.12
N SER A 107 -13.48 7.36 -0.52
CA SER A 107 -12.44 7.29 -1.54
C SER A 107 -11.03 7.05 -0.97
N MET A 108 -10.92 6.89 0.34
CA MET A 108 -9.66 6.54 1.02
C MET A 108 -9.88 5.25 1.80
N PRO A 109 -9.62 4.08 1.19
CA PRO A 109 -9.87 2.80 1.83
C PRO A 109 -8.95 2.51 3.00
N LEU A 110 -9.27 1.49 3.78
CA LEU A 110 -8.41 0.86 4.77
C LEU A 110 -7.01 0.59 4.18
N GLU A 111 -5.97 1.17 4.78
CA GLU A 111 -4.59 0.81 4.43
C GLU A 111 -4.22 -0.51 5.12
N THR A 112 -4.09 -1.58 4.32
CA THR A 112 -4.00 -2.96 4.79
C THR A 112 -2.72 -3.24 5.60
N LEU A 113 -1.57 -2.66 5.23
CA LEU A 113 -0.29 -2.91 5.91
C LEU A 113 -0.31 -2.37 7.34
N HIS A 114 -0.68 -1.12 7.54
CA HIS A 114 -0.69 -0.42 8.81
C HIS A 114 -1.88 -0.81 9.67
N THR A 115 -3.03 -1.14 9.07
CA THR A 115 -4.22 -1.49 9.84
C THR A 115 -4.22 -2.97 10.23
N VAL A 116 -3.80 -3.86 9.33
CA VAL A 116 -3.82 -5.31 9.59
C VAL A 116 -2.48 -5.78 10.14
N LEU A 117 -1.39 -5.73 9.37
CA LEU A 117 -0.11 -6.33 9.78
C LEU A 117 0.56 -5.55 10.91
N LEU A 118 0.94 -4.28 10.68
CA LEU A 118 1.51 -3.40 11.70
C LEU A 118 0.46 -2.92 12.71
N GLY A 119 -0.79 -3.37 12.56
CA GLY A 119 -1.94 -3.05 13.37
C GLY A 119 -2.43 -4.25 14.16
N THR A 120 -3.58 -4.80 13.77
CA THR A 120 -4.27 -5.85 14.52
C THR A 120 -3.42 -7.10 14.74
N VAL A 121 -2.66 -7.56 13.75
CA VAL A 121 -1.72 -8.69 13.89
C VAL A 121 -0.62 -8.39 14.90
N LYS A 122 -0.08 -7.17 14.90
CA LYS A 122 0.93 -6.75 15.88
C LYS A 122 0.36 -6.70 17.31
N TYR A 123 -0.91 -6.31 17.47
CA TYR A 123 -1.60 -6.38 18.76
C TYR A 123 -1.83 -7.82 19.20
N ALA A 124 -2.29 -8.71 18.31
CA ALA A 124 -2.42 -10.15 18.60
C ALA A 124 -1.07 -10.76 19.00
N ALA A 125 0.00 -10.42 18.27
CA ALA A 125 1.35 -10.83 18.60
C ALA A 125 1.78 -10.32 19.98
N ASN A 126 1.33 -9.14 20.40
CA ASN A 126 1.64 -8.64 21.75
C ASN A 126 0.85 -9.36 22.85
N LEU A 127 -0.39 -9.79 22.62
CA LEU A 127 -1.14 -10.64 23.56
C LEU A 127 -0.43 -11.98 23.79
N VAL A 128 0.15 -12.53 22.73
CA VAL A 128 0.81 -13.85 22.76
C VAL A 128 2.28 -13.76 23.17
N LEU A 129 3.09 -13.07 22.35
CA LEU A 129 4.53 -13.00 22.49
C LEU A 129 4.96 -11.99 23.57
N GLY A 130 4.13 -10.99 23.87
CA GLY A 130 4.48 -9.93 24.81
C GLY A 130 4.65 -10.39 26.26
N ILE A 131 4.12 -11.57 26.59
CA ILE A 131 4.19 -12.16 27.94
C ILE A 131 5.24 -13.27 28.04
N LEU A 132 5.88 -13.66 26.94
CA LEU A 132 6.84 -14.76 26.93
C LEU A 132 8.15 -14.39 27.64
N ARG A 133 8.76 -15.38 28.28
CA ARG A 133 10.04 -15.32 28.99
C ARG A 133 11.19 -15.77 28.09
N ASP A 134 12.42 -15.48 28.50
CA ASP A 134 13.62 -15.80 27.72
C ASP A 134 13.75 -17.29 27.31
N PRO A 135 13.45 -18.29 28.17
CA PRO A 135 13.46 -19.70 27.76
C PRO A 135 12.40 -20.03 26.72
N GLU A 136 11.21 -19.43 26.84
CA GLU A 136 10.08 -19.62 25.91
C GLU A 136 10.42 -19.02 24.55
N PHE A 137 11.02 -17.83 24.52
CA PHE A 137 11.52 -17.21 23.29
C PHE A 137 12.66 -18.01 22.64
N ALA A 138 13.60 -18.52 23.44
CA ALA A 138 14.70 -19.33 22.93
C ALA A 138 14.18 -20.61 22.25
N PHE A 139 13.23 -21.30 22.89
CA PHE A 139 12.59 -22.46 22.31
C PHE A 139 11.82 -22.11 21.02
N LEU A 140 10.98 -21.07 21.06
CA LEU A 140 10.20 -20.67 19.89
C LEU A 140 11.09 -20.30 18.71
N TRP A 141 12.21 -19.62 18.96
CA TRP A 141 13.17 -19.29 17.92
C TRP A 141 13.78 -20.53 17.28
N GLN A 142 14.18 -21.52 18.07
CA GLN A 142 14.68 -22.80 17.55
C GLN A 142 13.62 -23.55 16.74
N TYR A 143 12.37 -23.56 17.22
CA TYR A 143 11.25 -24.14 16.49
C TYR A 143 11.06 -23.46 15.12
N LEU A 144 11.07 -22.12 15.07
CA LEU A 144 10.90 -21.39 13.81
C LEU A 144 12.08 -21.57 12.83
N LEU A 145 13.29 -21.76 13.35
CA LEU A 145 14.46 -22.12 12.53
C LEU A 145 14.37 -23.53 11.95
N ALA A 146 13.80 -24.47 12.71
CA ALA A 146 13.60 -25.86 12.27
C ALA A 146 12.34 -26.06 11.42
N HIS A 147 11.40 -25.11 11.45
CA HIS A 147 10.12 -25.22 10.76
C HIS A 147 10.31 -25.37 9.24
N ASN A 148 9.54 -26.26 8.62
CA ASN A 148 9.57 -26.41 7.17
C ASN A 148 8.77 -25.28 6.51
N TRP A 149 9.49 -24.33 5.93
CA TRP A 149 8.89 -23.19 5.28
C TRP A 149 8.57 -23.39 3.78
N ALA A 150 8.66 -24.61 3.24
CA ALA A 150 8.46 -24.87 1.81
C ALA A 150 7.06 -24.46 1.29
N ALA A 151 6.04 -24.46 2.16
CA ALA A 151 4.68 -24.05 1.80
C ALA A 151 4.49 -22.52 1.75
N TYR A 152 5.51 -21.74 2.15
CA TYR A 152 5.43 -20.28 2.22
C TYR A 152 6.14 -19.65 1.03
N SER A 153 5.59 -18.56 0.51
CA SER A 153 6.11 -17.93 -0.70
C SER A 153 7.55 -17.40 -0.58
N ARG A 154 7.96 -16.86 0.59
CA ARG A 154 9.34 -16.39 0.86
C ARG A 154 9.70 -16.34 2.35
N PRO A 155 10.02 -17.45 3.02
CA PRO A 155 10.25 -17.42 4.46
C PRO A 155 11.37 -16.46 4.88
N ILE A 156 11.05 -15.59 5.83
CA ILE A 156 12.03 -14.71 6.49
C ILE A 156 11.84 -14.91 7.99
N PRO A 157 12.27 -16.07 8.55
CA PRO A 157 12.21 -16.27 9.98
C PRO A 157 13.06 -15.19 10.65
N LYS A 158 12.41 -14.33 11.42
CA LYS A 158 13.05 -13.38 12.31
C LYS A 158 12.79 -13.81 13.74
N ASN A 159 13.74 -13.48 14.61
CA ASN A 159 13.64 -13.83 16.01
C ASN A 159 12.37 -13.19 16.62
N PRO A 160 11.42 -14.01 17.12
CA PRO A 160 10.11 -13.56 17.59
C PRO A 160 10.22 -12.63 18.81
N ARG A 161 11.34 -12.64 19.54
CA ARG A 161 11.61 -11.68 20.63
C ARG A 161 11.50 -10.23 20.17
N TYR A 162 11.82 -9.96 18.91
CA TYR A 162 11.82 -8.61 18.34
C TYR A 162 10.57 -8.30 17.51
N PHE A 163 9.45 -9.00 17.73
CA PHE A 163 8.20 -8.84 16.97
C PHE A 163 7.71 -7.39 16.92
N ARG A 164 7.96 -6.59 17.97
CA ARG A 164 7.60 -5.16 18.02
C ARG A 164 8.32 -4.32 16.96
N SER A 165 9.45 -4.79 16.43
CA SER A 165 10.26 -4.13 15.40
C SER A 165 10.19 -4.83 14.04
N HIS A 166 9.30 -5.81 13.88
CA HIS A 166 9.08 -6.48 12.60
C HIS A 166 8.41 -5.54 11.60
N LEU A 167 8.74 -5.70 10.31
CA LEU A 167 8.09 -5.00 9.21
C LEU A 167 6.88 -5.83 8.74
N GLY A 168 6.13 -5.29 7.78
CA GLY A 168 4.95 -5.96 7.22
C GLY A 168 5.23 -7.39 6.78
N ARG A 169 6.29 -7.60 5.99
CA ARG A 169 6.66 -8.93 5.49
C ARG A 169 6.90 -9.96 6.59
N GLU A 170 7.53 -9.60 7.70
CA GLU A 170 7.75 -10.53 8.81
C GLU A 170 6.45 -10.78 9.58
N LEU A 171 5.60 -9.75 9.75
CA LEU A 171 4.29 -9.89 10.39
C LEU A 171 3.30 -10.73 9.57
N ARG A 172 3.49 -10.89 8.25
CA ARG A 172 2.72 -11.87 7.46
C ARG A 172 2.98 -13.31 7.92
N TYR A 173 4.21 -13.63 8.32
CA TYR A 173 4.54 -14.95 8.86
C TYR A 173 4.00 -15.12 10.27
N VAL A 174 4.04 -14.06 11.07
CA VAL A 174 3.37 -14.05 12.37
C VAL A 174 1.87 -14.31 12.20
N ALA A 175 1.18 -13.61 11.29
CA ALA A 175 -0.25 -13.82 11.04
C ALA A 175 -0.60 -15.27 10.65
N GLN A 176 0.27 -15.95 9.88
CA GLN A 176 0.05 -17.34 9.48
C GLN A 176 0.42 -18.35 10.58
N GLY A 177 1.47 -18.05 11.35
CA GLY A 177 2.07 -18.97 12.31
C GLY A 177 1.60 -18.81 13.75
N LEU A 178 1.04 -17.66 14.14
CA LEU A 178 0.82 -17.31 15.55
C LEU A 178 -0.01 -18.34 16.34
N PRO A 179 -1.13 -18.89 15.81
CA PRO A 179 -1.85 -19.96 16.50
C PRO A 179 -0.98 -21.22 16.71
N PHE A 180 -0.16 -21.59 15.73
CA PHE A 180 0.77 -22.72 15.87
C PHE A 180 1.88 -22.43 16.88
N MET A 181 2.38 -21.19 16.92
CA MET A 181 3.36 -20.77 17.94
C MET A 181 2.79 -20.91 19.36
N MET A 182 1.50 -20.59 19.55
CA MET A 182 0.81 -20.80 20.82
C MET A 182 0.75 -22.28 21.19
N VAL A 183 0.32 -23.17 20.27
CA VAL A 183 0.28 -24.63 20.51
C VAL A 183 1.66 -25.14 20.94
N MET A 184 2.71 -24.81 20.19
CA MET A 184 4.06 -25.30 20.51
C MET A 184 4.57 -24.83 21.88
N ILE A 185 4.15 -23.64 22.31
CA ILE A 185 4.53 -23.12 23.64
C ILE A 185 3.74 -23.81 24.74
N GLU A 186 2.42 -23.99 24.61
CA GLU A 186 1.60 -24.70 25.59
C GLU A 186 2.08 -26.16 25.76
N GLU A 187 2.43 -26.82 24.65
CA GLU A 187 2.98 -28.19 24.68
C GLU A 187 4.34 -28.26 25.41
N ARG A 188 5.21 -27.26 25.19
CA ARG A 188 6.57 -27.27 25.76
C ARG A 188 6.63 -26.73 27.19
N PHE A 189 5.80 -25.76 27.52
CA PHE A 189 5.76 -25.04 28.78
C PHE A 189 4.33 -25.08 29.35
N PRO A 190 3.94 -26.15 30.06
CA PRO A 190 2.57 -26.33 30.54
C PRO A 190 2.07 -25.22 31.48
N ASP A 191 2.98 -24.51 32.15
CA ASP A 191 2.65 -23.35 33.01
C ASP A 191 2.24 -22.11 32.18
N ARG A 192 2.52 -22.11 30.87
CA ARG A 192 2.17 -21.03 29.96
C ARG A 192 0.89 -21.41 29.22
N VAL A 193 -0.24 -20.94 29.71
CA VAL A 193 -1.55 -21.18 29.10
C VAL A 193 -2.20 -19.85 28.73
N TRP A 194 -2.77 -19.77 27.52
CA TRP A 194 -3.59 -18.62 27.12
C TRP A 194 -5.07 -18.89 27.40
N THR A 195 -5.81 -17.83 27.70
CA THR A 195 -7.26 -17.93 27.86
C THR A 195 -7.93 -18.32 26.55
N VAL A 196 -9.10 -18.96 26.64
CA VAL A 196 -9.94 -19.26 25.47
C VAL A 196 -10.25 -17.97 24.69
N GLU A 197 -10.49 -16.86 25.39
CA GLU A 197 -10.71 -15.55 24.78
C GLU A 197 -9.50 -15.10 23.95
N THR A 198 -8.27 -15.25 24.45
CA THR A 198 -7.05 -14.94 23.70
C THR A 198 -6.94 -15.78 22.44
N TRP A 199 -7.18 -17.09 22.55
CA TRP A 199 -7.20 -18.01 21.42
C TRP A 199 -8.21 -17.58 20.35
N MET A 200 -9.43 -17.24 20.76
CA MET A 200 -10.48 -16.80 19.84
C MET A 200 -10.11 -15.47 19.15
N VAL A 201 -9.63 -14.48 19.90
CA VAL A 201 -9.23 -13.17 19.36
C VAL A 201 -8.08 -13.32 18.36
N VAL A 202 -7.04 -14.09 18.71
CA VAL A 202 -5.90 -14.35 17.82
C VAL A 202 -6.36 -15.07 16.55
N ALA A 203 -7.18 -16.11 16.67
CA ALA A 203 -7.70 -16.85 15.52
C ALA A 203 -8.49 -15.94 14.56
N HIS A 204 -9.38 -15.09 15.09
CA HIS A 204 -10.14 -14.14 14.28
C HIS A 204 -9.23 -13.13 13.58
N ILE A 205 -8.25 -12.54 14.28
CA ILE A 205 -7.31 -11.56 13.68
C ILE A 205 -6.48 -12.21 12.57
N CYS A 206 -5.95 -13.41 12.80
CA CYS A 206 -5.20 -14.17 11.80
C CYS A 206 -6.08 -14.53 10.58
N PHE A 207 -7.35 -14.90 10.81
CA PHE A 207 -8.28 -15.20 9.73
C PHE A 207 -8.67 -13.95 8.94
N ILE A 208 -8.93 -12.81 9.59
CA ILE A 208 -9.18 -11.53 8.92
C ILE A 208 -7.96 -11.14 8.07
N ALA A 209 -6.74 -11.29 8.59
CA ALA A 209 -5.54 -11.07 7.81
C ALA A 209 -5.49 -11.96 6.56
N LYS A 210 -5.84 -13.25 6.68
CA LYS A 210 -5.98 -14.16 5.52
C LYS A 210 -7.02 -13.66 4.51
N LEU A 211 -8.16 -13.12 4.95
CA LEU A 211 -9.22 -12.60 4.06
C LEU A 211 -8.75 -11.35 3.31
N LEU A 212 -8.15 -10.40 4.01
CA LEU A 212 -7.75 -9.10 3.44
C LEU A 212 -6.49 -9.17 2.56
N TYR A 213 -5.68 -10.22 2.71
CA TYR A 213 -4.48 -10.49 1.89
C TYR A 213 -4.72 -11.47 0.73
N ARG A 214 -5.98 -11.67 0.30
CA ARG A 214 -6.29 -12.44 -0.91
C ARG A 214 -6.06 -11.60 -2.17
N ASP A 215 -5.71 -12.28 -3.26
CA ASP A 215 -5.55 -11.66 -4.59
C ASP A 215 -6.89 -11.45 -5.31
N SER A 216 -7.92 -12.18 -4.91
CA SER A 216 -9.28 -12.08 -5.43
C SER A 216 -10.31 -12.24 -4.31
N VAL A 217 -11.49 -11.65 -4.52
CA VAL A 217 -12.66 -11.78 -3.65
C VAL A 217 -13.67 -12.64 -4.42
N PRO A 218 -13.95 -13.88 -3.95
CA PRO A 218 -14.96 -14.73 -4.59
C PRO A 218 -16.35 -14.09 -4.51
N ALA A 219 -17.10 -14.12 -5.61
CA ALA A 219 -18.44 -13.54 -5.70
C ALA A 219 -19.49 -14.24 -4.82
N ASP A 220 -19.18 -15.44 -4.32
CA ASP A 220 -20.06 -16.27 -3.48
C ASP A 220 -19.72 -16.19 -1.98
N THR A 221 -18.70 -15.42 -1.59
CA THR A 221 -18.26 -15.28 -0.18
C THR A 221 -18.92 -14.11 0.55
N ASP A 222 -20.10 -13.68 0.08
CA ASP A 222 -20.85 -12.56 0.62
C ASP A 222 -20.90 -12.64 2.15
N ASN A 223 -20.35 -11.60 2.78
CA ASN A 223 -20.34 -11.35 4.23
C ASN A 223 -19.36 -12.17 5.10
N VAL A 224 -18.50 -13.06 4.60
CA VAL A 224 -17.55 -13.80 5.46
C VAL A 224 -16.64 -12.84 6.24
N LEU A 225 -16.10 -11.83 5.56
CA LEU A 225 -15.27 -10.80 6.19
C LEU A 225 -16.08 -10.04 7.25
N THR A 226 -17.29 -9.60 6.90
CA THR A 226 -18.20 -8.89 7.79
C THR A 226 -18.53 -9.68 9.05
N PHE A 227 -18.92 -10.94 8.92
CA PHE A 227 -19.22 -11.81 10.07
C PHE A 227 -17.99 -12.04 10.94
N THR A 228 -16.82 -12.27 10.32
CA THR A 228 -15.57 -12.49 11.07
C THR A 228 -15.18 -11.25 11.86
N VAL A 229 -15.22 -10.06 11.25
CA VAL A 229 -14.87 -8.81 11.92
C VAL A 229 -15.86 -8.50 13.05
N ARG A 230 -17.17 -8.73 12.83
CA ARG A 230 -18.19 -8.55 13.88
C ARG A 230 -17.99 -9.51 15.04
N GLY A 231 -17.71 -10.78 14.75
CA GLY A 231 -17.37 -11.79 15.76
C GLY A 231 -16.19 -11.34 16.61
N LEU A 232 -15.11 -10.87 15.98
CA LEU A 232 -13.96 -10.31 16.67
C LEU A 232 -14.33 -9.13 17.59
N MET A 233 -15.10 -8.16 17.07
CA MET A 233 -15.47 -6.97 17.86
C MET A 233 -16.38 -7.32 19.03
N ASN A 234 -17.33 -8.24 18.85
CA ASN A 234 -18.19 -8.72 19.94
C ASN A 234 -17.38 -9.43 21.04
N LEU A 235 -16.40 -10.26 20.65
CA LEU A 235 -15.48 -10.89 21.60
C LEU A 235 -14.68 -9.85 22.39
N ILE A 236 -14.11 -8.86 21.69
CA ILE A 236 -13.33 -7.80 22.31
C ILE A 236 -14.16 -6.99 23.32
N VAL A 237 -15.40 -6.62 22.97
CA VAL A 237 -16.27 -5.80 23.83
C VAL A 237 -16.80 -6.59 25.03
N ALA A 238 -17.08 -7.88 24.87
CA ALA A 238 -17.58 -8.73 25.95
C ALA A 238 -16.48 -9.26 26.89
N SER A 239 -15.22 -9.21 26.45
CA SER A 239 -14.06 -9.74 27.17
C SER A 239 -13.89 -9.11 28.55
N GLN A 240 -13.62 -9.96 29.54
CA GLN A 240 -13.23 -9.51 30.89
C GLN A 240 -11.70 -9.33 31.02
N ASP A 241 -10.92 -9.86 30.08
CA ASP A 241 -9.49 -9.59 30.00
C ASP A 241 -9.23 -8.14 29.59
N GLU A 242 -8.56 -7.37 30.46
CA GLU A 242 -8.27 -5.95 30.25
C GLU A 242 -7.42 -5.69 28.99
N ALA A 243 -6.47 -6.58 28.67
CA ALA A 243 -5.60 -6.41 27.50
C ALA A 243 -6.38 -6.60 26.20
N ILE A 244 -7.35 -7.52 26.19
CA ILE A 244 -8.29 -7.72 25.08
C ILE A 244 -9.29 -6.57 25.00
N ALA A 245 -9.92 -6.19 26.12
CA ALA A 245 -10.92 -5.11 26.16
C ALA A 245 -10.32 -3.77 25.69
N ALA A 246 -9.04 -3.52 26.00
CA ALA A 246 -8.31 -2.34 25.54
C ALA A 246 -8.16 -2.25 24.00
N LEU A 247 -8.41 -3.33 23.26
CA LEU A 247 -8.41 -3.34 21.79
C LEU A 247 -9.64 -2.62 21.21
N ALA A 248 -10.76 -2.54 21.95
CA ALA A 248 -12.01 -1.96 21.47
C ALA A 248 -11.88 -0.49 21.08
N VAL A 249 -11.06 0.25 21.82
CA VAL A 249 -10.78 1.68 21.63
C VAL A 249 -9.55 1.93 20.75
N LYS A 250 -9.06 0.92 20.02
CA LYS A 250 -7.97 1.12 19.05
C LYS A 250 -8.56 1.49 17.68
N PRO A 251 -8.15 2.61 17.06
CA PRO A 251 -8.69 3.05 15.77
C PRO A 251 -8.63 1.97 14.68
N LYS A 252 -7.55 1.18 14.68
CA LYS A 252 -7.30 0.11 13.71
C LYS A 252 -8.33 -1.02 13.78
N PHE A 253 -8.78 -1.38 14.98
CA PHE A 253 -9.81 -2.42 15.15
C PHE A 253 -11.17 -1.91 14.70
N HIS A 254 -11.50 -0.66 15.04
CA HIS A 254 -12.72 -0.05 14.58
C HIS A 254 -12.76 0.12 13.05
N LEU A 255 -11.64 0.48 12.43
CA LEU A 255 -11.56 0.63 10.97
C LEU A 255 -11.81 -0.69 10.22
N LEU A 256 -11.58 -1.85 10.84
CA LEU A 256 -11.90 -3.15 10.23
C LEU A 256 -13.41 -3.32 9.99
N LEU A 257 -14.28 -2.68 10.77
CA LEU A 257 -15.74 -2.73 10.56
C LEU A 257 -16.14 -2.18 9.18
N HIS A 258 -15.28 -1.35 8.58
CA HIS A 258 -15.49 -0.76 7.25
C HIS A 258 -14.75 -1.51 6.14
N ALA A 259 -14.00 -2.57 6.46
CA ALA A 259 -13.19 -3.28 5.47
C ALA A 259 -14.04 -3.89 4.36
N ASP A 260 -15.22 -4.42 4.68
CA ASP A 260 -16.15 -4.98 3.70
C ASP A 260 -16.68 -3.90 2.75
N THR A 261 -17.11 -2.74 3.28
CA THR A 261 -17.54 -1.60 2.45
C THR A 261 -16.44 -1.18 1.45
N PHE A 262 -15.18 -1.11 1.90
CA PHE A 262 -14.07 -0.80 1.01
C PHE A 262 -13.80 -1.92 0.00
N GLN A 263 -13.93 -3.18 0.41
CA GLN A 263 -13.74 -4.33 -0.47
C GLN A 263 -14.81 -4.38 -1.57
N THR A 264 -16.06 -4.01 -1.25
CA THR A 264 -17.14 -3.87 -2.24
C THR A 264 -16.85 -2.75 -3.24
N LEU A 265 -16.25 -1.64 -2.79
CA LEU A 265 -15.98 -0.48 -3.64
C LEU A 265 -14.73 -0.66 -4.52
N PHE A 266 -13.67 -1.25 -3.98
CA PHE A 266 -12.33 -1.27 -4.61
C PHE A 266 -11.81 -2.67 -4.95
N GLY A 267 -12.59 -3.71 -4.66
CA GLY A 267 -12.15 -5.10 -4.82
C GLY A 267 -11.11 -5.50 -3.78
N PRO A 268 -10.18 -6.42 -4.12
CA PRO A 268 -9.18 -6.95 -3.18
C PRO A 268 -8.27 -5.86 -2.58
N LEU A 269 -8.39 -5.60 -1.27
CA LEU A 269 -7.69 -4.51 -0.57
C LEU A 269 -6.17 -4.71 -0.46
N LYS A 270 -5.66 -5.93 -0.70
CA LYS A 270 -4.22 -6.21 -0.75
C LYS A 270 -3.50 -5.34 -1.77
N HIS A 271 -4.05 -5.19 -2.96
CA HIS A 271 -3.37 -4.55 -4.08
C HIS A 271 -3.79 -3.09 -4.26
N SER A 272 -5.08 -2.81 -4.06
CA SER A 272 -5.64 -1.48 -4.25
C SER A 272 -5.24 -0.50 -3.13
N CYS A 273 -4.92 -0.99 -1.93
CA CYS A 273 -4.81 -0.14 -0.75
C CYS A 273 -3.50 -0.28 0.05
N ALA A 274 -2.69 -1.33 -0.14
CA ALA A 274 -1.54 -1.59 0.73
C ALA A 274 -0.29 -0.76 0.39
N THR A 275 0.27 0.04 1.32
CA THR A 275 1.42 0.97 1.11
C THR A 275 2.80 0.30 1.08
N GLU A 276 2.87 -1.02 1.03
CA GLU A 276 4.13 -1.77 1.10
C GLU A 276 5.10 -1.44 -0.05
N ARG A 277 4.57 -1.20 -1.26
CA ARG A 277 5.38 -0.85 -2.43
C ARG A 277 6.04 0.51 -2.23
N GLU A 278 5.29 1.49 -1.73
CA GLU A 278 5.77 2.84 -1.48
C GLU A 278 6.74 2.89 -0.31
N GLU A 279 6.45 2.17 0.79
CA GLU A 279 7.36 2.05 1.93
C GLU A 279 8.69 1.38 1.59
N SER A 280 8.67 0.37 0.72
CA SER A 280 9.92 -0.28 0.28
C SER A 280 10.88 0.69 -0.43
N ARG A 281 10.36 1.79 -1.00
CA ARG A 281 11.16 2.84 -1.65
C ARG A 281 11.84 3.77 -0.67
N ILE A 282 11.38 3.87 0.58
CA ILE A 282 11.98 4.74 1.60
C ILE A 282 13.48 4.42 1.77
N GLY A 283 13.87 3.14 1.63
CA GLY A 283 15.27 2.73 1.62
C GLY A 283 16.09 3.37 0.50
N HIS A 284 15.57 3.40 -0.72
CA HIS A 284 16.21 4.08 -1.85
C HIS A 284 16.27 5.59 -1.63
N THR A 285 15.19 6.20 -1.13
CA THR A 285 15.19 7.64 -0.80
C THR A 285 16.29 7.97 0.21
N LYS A 286 16.43 7.18 1.28
CA LYS A 286 17.48 7.35 2.28
C LYS A 286 18.88 7.23 1.67
N SER A 287 19.10 6.25 0.79
CA SER A 287 20.36 6.10 0.07
C SER A 287 20.66 7.30 -0.82
N ASN A 288 19.67 7.79 -1.57
CA ASN A 288 19.81 8.97 -2.42
C ASN A 288 20.11 10.24 -1.62
N ILE A 289 19.47 10.42 -0.46
CA ILE A 289 19.76 11.53 0.46
C ILE A 289 21.20 11.43 0.98
N ALA A 290 21.63 10.23 1.40
CA ALA A 290 22.97 9.99 1.91
C ALA A 290 24.05 10.36 0.88
N ASN A 291 23.77 10.10 -0.41
CA ASN A 291 24.65 10.36 -1.55
C ASN A 291 24.44 11.74 -2.21
N SER A 292 23.55 12.58 -1.68
CA SER A 292 23.38 13.96 -2.16
C SER A 292 24.41 14.89 -1.52
N ASN A 293 24.65 16.05 -2.12
CA ASN A 293 25.47 17.11 -1.52
C ASN A 293 24.76 17.80 -0.32
N ARG A 294 23.50 17.42 -0.04
CA ARG A 294 22.63 17.88 1.07
C ARG A 294 22.33 19.38 1.12
N HIS A 295 22.75 20.16 0.13
CA HIS A 295 22.48 21.59 0.07
C HIS A 295 21.01 21.91 -0.28
N ALA A 296 20.37 21.07 -1.09
CA ALA A 296 18.97 21.24 -1.50
C ALA A 296 18.26 19.87 -1.61
N THR A 297 18.37 19.06 -0.54
CA THR A 297 17.95 17.64 -0.51
C THR A 297 16.56 17.41 -1.11
N SER A 298 15.56 18.21 -0.74
CA SER A 298 14.18 18.05 -1.26
C SER A 298 14.10 18.27 -2.78
N CYS A 299 14.77 19.30 -3.30
CA CYS A 299 14.81 19.60 -4.73
C CYS A 299 15.58 18.52 -5.51
N ASP A 300 16.68 18.03 -4.94
CA ASP A 300 17.48 16.98 -5.57
C ASP A 300 16.74 15.64 -5.61
N MET A 301 16.02 15.30 -4.54
CA MET A 301 15.14 14.13 -4.53
C MET A 301 14.01 14.29 -5.54
N GLY A 302 13.37 15.47 -5.59
CA GLY A 302 12.32 15.78 -6.56
C GLY A 302 12.77 15.58 -8.01
N LYS A 303 13.96 16.11 -8.37
CA LYS A 303 14.56 15.91 -9.69
C LYS A 303 14.85 14.44 -9.98
N ARG A 304 15.42 13.70 -9.02
CA ARG A 304 15.69 12.26 -9.18
C ARG A 304 14.42 11.46 -9.43
N TYR A 305 13.34 11.74 -8.70
CA TYR A 305 12.05 11.10 -8.95
C TYR A 305 11.48 11.48 -10.32
N ALA A 306 11.57 12.76 -10.71
CA ALA A 306 11.15 13.20 -12.05
C ALA A 306 11.94 12.49 -13.16
N GLU A 307 13.26 12.34 -13.02
CA GLU A 307 14.10 11.56 -13.93
C GLU A 307 13.62 10.11 -14.06
N ILE A 308 13.38 9.43 -12.93
CA ILE A 308 12.92 8.03 -12.93
C ILE A 308 11.56 7.90 -13.61
N VAL A 309 10.60 8.78 -13.29
CA VAL A 309 9.27 8.78 -13.90
C VAL A 309 9.36 9.04 -15.40
N LEU A 310 10.21 9.98 -15.81
CA LEU A 310 10.40 10.33 -17.22
C LEU A 310 11.06 9.20 -18.01
N ILE A 311 12.13 8.60 -17.48
CA ILE A 311 12.77 7.43 -18.10
C ILE A 311 11.78 6.28 -18.21
N ARG A 312 10.97 6.04 -17.17
CA ARG A 312 9.90 5.03 -17.20
C ARG A 312 8.88 5.36 -18.30
N HIS A 313 8.41 6.60 -18.38
CA HIS A 313 7.46 7.05 -19.38
C HIS A 313 7.98 6.82 -20.80
N LEU A 314 9.21 7.25 -21.08
CA LEU A 314 9.85 7.05 -22.38
C LEU A 314 10.10 5.56 -22.71
N THR A 315 10.51 4.77 -21.72
CA THR A 315 10.73 3.32 -21.88
C THR A 315 9.44 2.59 -22.23
N LEU A 316 8.31 3.03 -21.68
CA LEU A 316 6.98 2.49 -21.99
C LEU A 316 6.39 3.08 -23.28
N GLY A 317 7.17 3.88 -24.02
CA GLY A 317 6.79 4.49 -25.30
C GLY A 317 5.86 5.70 -25.17
N GLY A 318 5.93 6.39 -24.03
CA GLY A 318 5.20 7.61 -23.77
C GLY A 318 5.50 8.75 -24.77
N TYR A 319 4.58 9.71 -24.84
CA TYR A 319 4.54 10.77 -25.85
C TYR A 319 4.82 12.12 -25.25
N ASP A 320 5.76 12.85 -25.87
CA ASP A 320 5.95 14.27 -25.61
C ASP A 320 5.56 15.08 -26.86
N PRO A 321 4.55 15.97 -26.78
CA PRO A 321 4.19 16.89 -27.87
C PRO A 321 5.33 17.79 -28.33
N GLN A 322 6.24 18.18 -27.43
CA GLN A 322 7.40 19.03 -27.73
C GLN A 322 8.52 18.24 -28.42
N HIS A 323 8.58 16.92 -28.19
CA HIS A 323 9.63 16.03 -28.71
C HIS A 323 9.06 14.68 -29.19
N PRO A 324 8.22 14.68 -30.25
CA PRO A 324 7.46 13.50 -30.69
C PRO A 324 8.34 12.34 -31.18
N GLU A 325 9.57 12.61 -31.59
CA GLU A 325 10.55 11.62 -32.04
C GLU A 325 11.16 10.78 -30.90
N LEU A 326 11.26 11.32 -29.67
CA LEU A 326 11.93 10.65 -28.56
C LEU A 326 11.15 9.44 -28.04
N GLY A 327 9.83 9.59 -27.87
CA GLY A 327 8.94 8.50 -27.45
C GLY A 327 8.92 7.32 -28.44
N ARG A 328 9.09 7.63 -29.74
CA ARG A 328 9.07 6.63 -30.83
C ARG A 328 10.39 5.85 -30.95
N ILE A 329 11.50 6.43 -30.52
CA ILE A 329 12.86 5.89 -30.70
C ILE A 329 13.34 5.11 -29.48
N LEU A 330 13.03 5.59 -28.27
CA LEU A 330 13.50 4.98 -27.02
C LEU A 330 12.63 3.80 -26.58
N GLY A 331 11.32 3.86 -26.85
CA GLY A 331 10.35 2.84 -26.43
C GLY A 331 10.72 1.43 -26.87
N GLU A 332 11.02 1.17 -28.15
CA GLU A 332 11.24 -0.20 -28.63
C GLU A 332 12.60 -0.80 -28.20
N GLU A 333 13.71 -0.05 -28.31
CA GLU A 333 15.06 -0.56 -28.01
C GLU A 333 15.33 -0.61 -26.50
N CYS A 334 14.93 0.41 -25.74
CA CYS A 334 15.12 0.40 -24.28
C CYS A 334 14.16 -0.58 -23.60
N PHE A 335 12.93 -0.74 -24.09
CA PHE A 335 12.02 -1.76 -23.55
C PHE A 335 12.61 -3.17 -23.73
N ALA A 336 13.20 -3.48 -24.88
CA ALA A 336 13.84 -4.77 -25.12
C ALA A 336 15.00 -5.05 -24.14
N GLU A 337 15.88 -4.07 -23.87
CA GLU A 337 16.97 -4.22 -22.90
C GLU A 337 16.48 -4.28 -21.44
N ILE A 338 15.52 -3.43 -21.10
CA ILE A 338 14.95 -3.36 -19.74
C ILE A 338 14.05 -4.57 -19.48
N GLN A 339 13.50 -5.23 -20.50
CA GLN A 339 12.72 -6.45 -20.35
C GLN A 339 13.51 -7.55 -19.64
N PHE A 340 14.81 -7.66 -19.89
CA PHE A 340 15.64 -8.72 -19.35
C PHE A 340 16.51 -8.31 -18.15
N ASN A 341 16.54 -7.01 -17.80
CA ASN A 341 17.34 -6.51 -16.68
C ASN A 341 16.50 -6.26 -15.42
N THR A 342 16.47 -7.24 -14.52
CA THR A 342 15.69 -7.20 -13.27
C THR A 342 16.01 -5.99 -12.39
N HIS A 343 17.26 -5.53 -12.37
CA HIS A 343 17.68 -4.36 -11.59
C HIS A 343 17.10 -3.06 -12.16
N LEU A 344 17.19 -2.86 -13.48
CA LEU A 344 16.61 -1.68 -14.13
C LEU A 344 15.08 -1.67 -14.04
N ARG A 345 14.42 -2.84 -14.12
CA ARG A 345 12.97 -2.95 -13.91
C ARG A 345 12.57 -2.55 -12.49
N HIS A 346 13.35 -2.95 -11.49
CA HIS A 346 13.11 -2.58 -10.10
C HIS A 346 13.33 -1.07 -9.87
N LEU A 347 14.36 -0.48 -10.48
CA LEU A 347 14.64 0.95 -10.43
C LEU A 347 13.54 1.79 -11.09
N LEU A 348 13.04 1.35 -12.26
CA LEU A 348 12.01 2.02 -13.04
C LEU A 348 10.58 1.59 -12.68
N ASP A 349 10.43 0.72 -11.68
CA ASP A 349 9.14 0.29 -11.14
C ASP A 349 8.22 -0.37 -12.20
N LEU A 350 8.81 -1.15 -13.10
CA LEU A 350 8.10 -1.87 -14.15
C LEU A 350 7.46 -3.16 -13.61
N PRO A 351 6.26 -3.56 -14.10
CA PRO A 351 5.58 -4.77 -13.64
C PRO A 351 6.39 -6.06 -13.91
N PRO A 352 6.16 -7.16 -13.19
CA PRO A 352 6.83 -8.44 -13.46
C PRO A 352 6.55 -8.95 -14.88
N ILE A 353 7.51 -9.64 -15.50
CA ILE A 353 7.40 -10.16 -16.88
C ILE A 353 6.21 -11.13 -17.05
N ALA A 354 5.80 -11.80 -15.97
CA ALA A 354 4.69 -12.76 -15.98
C ALA A 354 3.32 -12.16 -16.31
N ASP A 355 3.08 -10.88 -15.96
CA ASP A 355 1.83 -10.20 -16.27
C ASP A 355 1.77 -9.78 -17.74
N THR A 356 2.92 -9.44 -18.33
CA THR A 356 3.03 -9.15 -19.76
C THR A 356 2.96 -10.42 -20.63
N ALA A 357 3.39 -11.59 -20.15
CA ALA A 357 3.43 -12.80 -20.97
C ALA A 357 2.07 -13.53 -21.12
N LYS A 358 1.07 -13.23 -20.28
CA LYS A 358 -0.28 -13.82 -20.40
C LYS A 358 -1.19 -13.07 -21.37
N GLU A 359 -0.98 -11.77 -21.55
CA GLU A 359 -1.64 -10.97 -22.61
C GLU A 359 -0.86 -10.98 -23.93
N HIS A 360 0.46 -11.18 -23.85
CA HIS A 360 1.33 -11.22 -25.03
C HIS A 360 1.76 -12.65 -25.25
N GLY A 361 1.08 -13.34 -26.17
CA GLY A 361 1.57 -14.60 -26.73
C GLY A 361 3.07 -14.54 -26.93
N THR A 362 3.75 -15.64 -26.57
CA THR A 362 5.20 -15.81 -26.64
C THR A 362 5.79 -15.00 -27.79
N PRO A 363 6.81 -14.14 -27.56
CA PRO A 363 7.43 -13.41 -28.66
C PRO A 363 8.07 -14.44 -29.58
N SER A 364 7.33 -14.77 -30.64
CA SER A 364 7.84 -15.49 -31.79
C SER A 364 9.11 -14.77 -32.23
N LYS A 365 10.15 -15.59 -32.37
CA LYS A 365 11.43 -15.33 -33.06
C LYS A 365 11.50 -13.95 -33.73
N ALA A 366 12.45 -13.14 -33.26
CA ALA A 366 13.06 -12.02 -33.96
C ALA A 366 12.17 -10.77 -34.18
N ILE A 367 12.13 -9.88 -33.19
CA ILE A 367 12.09 -8.44 -33.48
C ILE A 367 13.55 -7.98 -33.63
N ARG A 368 14.15 -8.28 -34.80
CA ARG A 368 15.28 -7.47 -35.27
C ARG A 368 14.65 -6.17 -35.75
N SER A 369 14.86 -5.07 -35.02
CA SER A 369 14.46 -3.76 -35.50
C SER A 369 15.15 -3.48 -36.85
N PRO A 370 14.51 -2.77 -37.79
CA PRO A 370 15.24 -2.20 -38.91
C PRO A 370 16.26 -1.25 -38.32
N ARG A 371 17.56 -1.54 -38.51
CA ARG A 371 18.67 -0.72 -38.02
C ARG A 371 18.41 0.75 -38.34
N SER A 372 17.99 1.50 -37.33
CA SER A 372 17.98 2.96 -37.35
C SER A 372 19.39 3.43 -37.69
N ARG A 373 19.53 4.22 -38.76
CA ARG A 373 20.83 4.69 -39.29
C ARG A 373 21.59 5.64 -38.34
N ARG A 374 21.03 5.97 -37.16
CA ARG A 374 21.68 6.85 -36.17
C ARG A 374 22.31 6.03 -35.03
N PRO A 375 23.61 6.23 -34.72
CA PRO A 375 24.27 5.57 -33.60
C PRO A 375 23.54 5.84 -32.27
N ILE A 376 23.47 4.82 -31.40
CA ILE A 376 22.92 4.92 -30.03
C ILE A 376 23.50 6.12 -29.26
N LYS A 377 24.77 6.48 -29.53
CA LYS A 377 25.48 7.59 -28.90
C LYS A 377 24.83 8.97 -29.14
N HIS A 378 24.29 9.22 -30.33
CA HIS A 378 23.57 10.47 -30.63
C HIS A 378 22.21 10.52 -29.93
N ARG A 379 21.51 9.38 -29.85
CA ARG A 379 20.22 9.26 -29.16
C ARG A 379 20.32 9.48 -27.65
N ILE A 380 21.44 9.07 -27.05
CA ILE A 380 21.77 9.34 -25.65
C ILE A 380 22.06 10.84 -25.40
N GLN A 381 22.66 11.55 -26.36
CA GLN A 381 22.85 12.99 -26.26
C GLN A 381 21.52 13.74 -26.32
N ASP A 382 20.62 13.33 -27.22
CA ASP A 382 19.27 13.89 -27.33
C ASP A 382 18.46 13.65 -26.05
N LEU A 383 18.55 12.44 -25.47
CA LEU A 383 17.93 12.12 -24.18
C LEU A 383 18.51 12.96 -23.04
N ASN A 384 19.82 13.15 -22.97
CA ASN A 384 20.45 13.99 -21.94
C ASN A 384 20.05 15.47 -22.08
N GLY A 385 19.90 15.97 -23.32
CA GLY A 385 19.39 17.31 -23.59
C GLY A 385 17.94 17.45 -23.16
N TYR A 386 17.10 16.48 -23.53
CA TYR A 386 15.69 16.42 -23.16
C TYR A 386 15.48 16.33 -21.64
N LEU A 387 16.21 15.43 -20.96
CA LEU A 387 16.17 15.31 -19.50
C LEU A 387 16.54 16.64 -18.85
N ARG A 388 17.55 17.37 -19.36
CA ARG A 388 17.88 18.71 -18.85
C ARG A 388 16.75 19.71 -19.07
N THR A 389 16.12 19.74 -20.25
CA THR A 389 15.00 20.65 -20.55
C THR A 389 13.76 20.33 -19.72
N ALA A 390 13.37 19.06 -19.64
CA ALA A 390 12.25 18.60 -18.81
C ALA A 390 12.49 18.90 -17.33
N LEU A 391 13.71 18.67 -16.82
CA LEU A 391 14.10 19.03 -15.46
C LEU A 391 14.18 20.54 -15.23
N GLN A 392 14.49 21.34 -16.26
CA GLN A 392 14.42 22.80 -16.20
C GLN A 392 12.97 23.28 -16.11
N ASN A 393 12.03 22.65 -16.82
CA ASN A 393 10.61 22.95 -16.69
C ASN A 393 10.08 22.58 -15.30
N VAL A 394 10.48 21.42 -14.77
CA VAL A 394 10.23 21.05 -13.35
C VAL A 394 10.89 22.07 -12.41
N ARG A 395 12.09 22.57 -12.73
CA ARG A 395 12.76 23.62 -11.97
C ARG A 395 11.96 24.91 -11.98
N ILE A 396 11.38 25.35 -13.09
CA ILE A 396 10.52 26.55 -13.17
C ILE A 396 9.29 26.40 -12.27
N VAL A 397 8.68 25.21 -12.22
CA VAL A 397 7.57 24.90 -11.32
C VAL A 397 8.03 24.90 -9.85
N LEU A 398 9.24 24.43 -9.57
CA LEU A 398 9.82 24.37 -8.21
C LEU A 398 10.51 25.66 -7.74
N THR A 399 10.90 26.58 -8.62
CA THR A 399 11.58 27.86 -8.28
C THR A 399 10.66 29.07 -8.35
N LYS A 400 9.41 28.92 -8.83
CA LYS A 400 8.38 29.96 -8.69
C LYS A 400 7.75 30.01 -7.29
N TYR A 401 8.23 29.18 -6.34
CA TYR A 401 7.77 29.12 -4.95
C TYR A 401 8.91 28.87 -3.96
#